data_AF-A0A946TUC8-F1
#
_entry.id   AF-A0A946TUC8-F1
#
_cell.length_a   1.000
_cell.length_b   1.000
_cell.length_c   1.000
_cell.angle_alpha   90.00
_cell.angle_beta   90.00
_cell.angle_gamma   90.00
#
_symmetry.space_group_name_H-M   'P 1'
#
loop_
_entity.id
_entity.type
_entity.pdbx_description
1 polymer ?
#
loop_
_entity_poly.entity_id
_entity_poly.type
_entity_poly.pdbx_seq_one_letter_code
_entity_poly.pdbx_strand_id
1 'polypeptide(L)'
;MNIPTNALAAAILIVFGSFMELSLAQGSDANSNDLNFEYGPGVILFKLQSRPVNEDDLWVLQGSVDMRTWKDIETFEGSKTIRVPIQRGVRQQYYRARQIKGGDPYLSDYIDAYTVWQESGVNSYSMEIRQWSSSFFWHGNVTVRDNKVVSSELIDTNFPDTFDPEHRTIDDWFGVLKRNINNKVHRIDVTYDKTFGYPKTAFIDVELWIADEEQGWSILKFIPMR
;
A
#
# COMPACT_ATOMS: atom_id res chain seq x y z
N MET A 1 -12.90 -31.79 -0.49
CA MET A 1 -12.74 -31.66 -1.95
C MET A 1 -13.20 -30.26 -2.34
N ASN A 2 -12.45 -29.59 -3.21
CA ASN A 2 -12.59 -28.21 -3.72
C ASN A 2 -11.75 -27.14 -3.00
N ILE A 3 -10.51 -27.01 -3.47
CA ILE A 3 -9.79 -25.73 -3.60
C ILE A 3 -9.92 -25.34 -5.08
N PRO A 4 -10.35 -24.10 -5.42
CA PRO A 4 -9.53 -23.27 -6.31
C PRO A 4 -9.65 -21.75 -5.98
N THR A 5 -8.63 -20.93 -6.15
CA THR A 5 -8.17 -20.44 -7.45
C THR A 5 -6.78 -19.80 -7.32
N ASN A 6 -5.93 -20.08 -8.30
CA ASN A 6 -4.53 -19.68 -8.35
C ASN A 6 -4.37 -18.17 -8.57
N ALA A 7 -3.68 -17.49 -7.67
CA ALA A 7 -3.05 -16.20 -7.95
C ALA A 7 -1.70 -16.47 -8.63
N LEU A 8 -1.58 -16.16 -9.92
CA LEU A 8 -0.33 -16.24 -10.66
C LEU A 8 0.56 -15.06 -10.25
N ALA A 9 1.78 -15.34 -9.76
CA ALA A 9 2.78 -14.33 -9.47
C ALA A 9 4.08 -14.69 -10.19
N ALA A 10 4.56 -13.81 -11.08
CA ALA A 10 5.92 -13.88 -11.61
C ALA A 10 6.89 -13.33 -10.56
N ALA A 11 7.97 -14.05 -10.24
CA ALA A 11 9.03 -13.56 -9.34
C ALA A 11 10.35 -13.51 -10.12
N ILE A 12 11.02 -12.36 -10.15
CA ILE A 12 12.37 -12.23 -10.70
C ILE A 12 13.37 -12.32 -9.54
N LEU A 13 14.36 -13.22 -9.67
CA LEU A 13 15.47 -13.40 -8.74
C LEU A 13 16.60 -12.39 -9.09
N ILE A 14 17.02 -11.57 -8.15
CA ILE A 14 18.22 -10.72 -8.24
C ILE A 14 19.09 -11.03 -7.02
N VAL A 15 20.18 -11.78 -7.23
CA VAL A 15 21.19 -12.07 -6.20
C VAL A 15 22.35 -11.11 -6.39
N PHE A 16 22.72 -10.38 -5.35
CA PHE A 16 23.92 -9.57 -5.30
C PHE A 16 24.94 -10.27 -4.40
N GLY A 17 25.70 -11.17 -5.02
CA GLY A 17 26.94 -11.68 -4.46
C GLY A 17 28.10 -10.75 -4.85
N SER A 18 28.99 -10.50 -3.90
CA SER A 18 30.36 -10.07 -4.20
C SER A 18 30.95 -11.02 -5.26
N PHE A 19 31.49 -10.44 -6.33
CA PHE A 19 31.81 -11.05 -7.64
C PHE A 19 30.62 -11.09 -8.62
N MET A 20 30.80 -10.35 -9.72
CA MET A 20 29.86 -10.19 -10.82
C MET A 20 29.53 -11.52 -11.51
N GLU A 21 28.51 -12.22 -11.02
CA GLU A 21 27.77 -13.21 -11.81
C GLU A 21 26.27 -13.08 -11.53
N LEU A 22 25.53 -12.52 -12.48
CA LEU A 22 24.06 -12.54 -12.47
C LEU A 22 23.57 -13.88 -13.03
N SER A 23 22.95 -14.70 -12.19
CA SER A 23 22.20 -15.87 -12.65
C SER A 23 20.71 -15.55 -12.76
N LEU A 24 20.15 -15.64 -13.98
CA LEU A 24 18.71 -15.75 -14.22
C LEU A 24 18.24 -17.12 -13.71
N ALA A 25 17.42 -17.17 -12.66
CA ALA A 25 16.74 -18.40 -12.24
C ALA A 25 15.30 -18.39 -12.75
N GLN A 26 14.99 -19.31 -13.68
CA GLN A 26 13.63 -19.59 -14.14
C GLN A 26 13.02 -20.69 -13.26
N GLY A 27 11.92 -20.39 -12.57
CA GLY A 27 11.01 -21.43 -12.07
C GLY A 27 10.21 -22.02 -13.22
N SER A 28 9.87 -23.31 -13.14
CA SER A 28 8.96 -23.96 -14.08
C SER A 28 7.60 -23.24 -14.05
N ASP A 29 7.08 -22.89 -15.24
CA ASP A 29 5.87 -22.10 -15.53
C ASP A 29 5.99 -20.57 -15.56
N ALA A 30 7.20 -20.03 -15.77
CA ALA A 30 7.39 -18.61 -16.09
C ALA A 30 7.02 -18.31 -17.56
N ASN A 31 5.89 -17.64 -17.80
CA ASN A 31 5.70 -16.88 -19.05
C ASN A 31 6.56 -15.61 -18.92
N SER A 32 7.86 -15.73 -19.21
CA SER A 32 8.72 -14.56 -19.40
C SER A 32 8.16 -13.78 -20.59
N ASN A 33 8.00 -12.45 -20.49
CA ASN A 33 8.37 -11.48 -21.55
C ASN A 33 7.75 -10.06 -21.47
N ASP A 34 7.21 -9.61 -20.33
CA ASP A 34 6.62 -8.26 -20.33
C ASP A 34 7.42 -7.22 -19.52
N LEU A 35 8.10 -7.57 -18.43
CA LEU A 35 8.85 -6.59 -17.65
C LEU A 35 10.31 -6.49 -18.09
N ASN A 36 10.64 -5.45 -18.84
CA ASN A 36 12.01 -5.10 -19.18
C ASN A 36 12.58 -4.08 -18.20
N PHE A 37 13.90 -4.13 -18.04
CA PHE A 37 14.61 -3.13 -17.27
C PHE A 37 15.92 -2.69 -17.92
N GLU A 38 16.30 -1.44 -17.65
CA GLU A 38 17.53 -0.82 -18.11
C GLU A 38 18.17 -0.06 -16.95
N TYR A 39 19.50 -0.06 -16.88
CA TYR A 39 20.22 0.75 -15.91
C TYR A 39 20.39 2.18 -16.43
N GLY A 40 19.97 3.15 -15.61
CA GLY A 40 20.30 4.55 -15.79
C GLY A 40 21.28 5.03 -14.72
N PRO A 41 21.78 6.27 -14.81
CA PRO A 41 22.59 6.88 -13.77
C PRO A 41 21.85 6.93 -12.42
N GLY A 42 22.18 6.00 -11.51
CA GLY A 42 21.61 5.93 -10.16
C GLY A 42 20.17 5.39 -10.07
N VAL A 43 19.61 4.88 -11.16
CA VAL A 43 18.23 4.39 -11.23
C VAL A 43 18.13 3.10 -12.04
N ILE A 44 17.12 2.29 -11.76
CA ILE A 44 16.66 1.20 -12.62
C ILE A 44 15.37 1.66 -13.29
N LEU A 45 15.32 1.58 -14.61
CA LEU A 45 14.16 1.92 -15.42
C LEU A 45 13.41 0.63 -15.73
N PHE A 46 12.12 0.56 -15.40
CA PHE A 46 11.26 -0.57 -15.71
C PHE A 46 10.22 -0.19 -16.77
N LYS A 47 10.03 -1.06 -17.76
CA LYS A 47 9.06 -0.89 -18.85
C LYS A 47 8.27 -2.17 -19.04
N LEU A 48 6.97 -2.04 -19.23
CA LEU A 48 6.12 -3.16 -19.65
C LEU A 48 6.07 -3.20 -21.19
N GLN A 49 6.58 -4.26 -21.81
CA GLN A 49 6.66 -4.39 -23.28
C GLN A 49 5.32 -4.73 -23.92
N SER A 50 4.54 -5.60 -23.29
CA SER A 50 3.21 -5.97 -23.79
C SER A 50 2.17 -5.06 -23.17
N ARG A 51 1.29 -4.52 -24.03
CA ARG A 51 0.04 -3.94 -23.54
C ARG A 51 -0.77 -5.04 -22.87
N PRO A 52 -1.47 -4.76 -21.76
CA PRO A 52 -2.38 -5.74 -21.19
C PRO A 52 -3.34 -6.24 -22.28
N VAL A 53 -3.53 -7.56 -22.33
CA VAL A 53 -4.45 -8.21 -23.28
C VAL A 53 -5.89 -7.69 -23.12
N ASN A 54 -6.19 -7.11 -21.96
CA ASN A 54 -7.43 -6.43 -21.63
C ASN A 54 -7.16 -4.99 -21.18
N GLU A 55 -7.79 -4.00 -21.81
CA GLU A 55 -7.57 -2.58 -21.49
C GLU A 55 -7.99 -2.19 -20.06
N ASP A 56 -8.85 -3.01 -19.42
CA ASP A 56 -9.32 -2.78 -18.05
C ASP A 56 -8.33 -3.26 -16.97
N ASP A 57 -7.29 -4.01 -17.33
CA ASP A 57 -6.34 -4.55 -16.36
C ASP A 57 -5.28 -3.52 -15.96
N LEU A 58 -4.94 -3.50 -14.66
CA LEU A 58 -3.89 -2.65 -14.11
C LEU A 58 -2.64 -3.49 -13.84
N TRP A 59 -1.47 -2.98 -14.20
CA TRP A 59 -0.18 -3.58 -13.84
C TRP A 59 0.54 -2.72 -12.81
N VAL A 60 1.18 -3.37 -11.84
CA VAL A 60 1.87 -2.69 -10.75
C VAL A 60 3.29 -3.23 -10.63
N LEU A 61 4.28 -2.35 -10.59
CA LEU A 61 5.63 -2.72 -10.20
C LEU A 61 5.66 -2.95 -8.69
N GLN A 62 6.19 -4.09 -8.26
CA GLN A 62 6.42 -4.40 -6.86
C GLN A 62 7.91 -4.63 -6.60
N GLY A 63 8.35 -4.25 -5.40
CA GLY A 63 9.68 -4.51 -4.88
C GLY A 63 9.66 -5.41 -3.66
N SER A 64 10.72 -6.19 -3.46
CA SER A 64 10.93 -7.01 -2.26
C SER A 64 12.42 -7.09 -1.92
N VAL A 65 12.76 -7.20 -0.64
CA VAL A 65 14.13 -7.48 -0.18
C VAL A 65 14.36 -8.96 0.17
N ASP A 66 13.28 -9.74 0.28
CA ASP A 66 13.30 -11.12 0.82
C ASP A 66 12.51 -12.12 -0.03
N MET A 67 11.91 -11.67 -1.14
CA MET A 67 10.96 -12.38 -2.00
C MET A 67 9.67 -12.86 -1.32
N ARG A 68 9.48 -12.57 -0.03
CA ARG A 68 8.31 -12.97 0.76
C ARG A 68 7.35 -11.80 0.90
N THR A 69 7.88 -10.64 1.26
CA THR A 69 7.12 -9.40 1.44
C THR A 69 7.31 -8.53 0.21
N TRP A 70 6.20 -8.21 -0.46
CA TRP A 70 6.20 -7.39 -1.67
C TRP A 70 5.48 -6.07 -1.41
N LYS A 71 6.14 -4.94 -1.71
CA LYS A 71 5.58 -3.59 -1.64
C LYS A 71 5.25 -3.11 -3.06
N ASP A 72 4.05 -2.58 -3.26
CA ASP A 72 3.72 -1.87 -4.49
C ASP A 72 4.53 -0.57 -4.59
N ILE A 73 5.16 -0.34 -5.75
CA ILE A 73 6.04 0.81 -6.01
C ILE A 73 5.30 1.86 -6.83
N GLU A 74 4.73 1.46 -7.97
CA GLU A 74 4.07 2.37 -8.91
C GLU A 74 3.26 1.56 -9.94
N THR A 75 2.19 2.14 -10.45
CA THR A 75 1.33 1.56 -11.51
C THR A 75 1.92 1.81 -12.91
N PHE A 76 1.82 0.81 -13.78
CA PHE A 76 2.12 0.94 -15.20
C PHE A 76 0.88 1.47 -15.93
N GLU A 77 0.78 2.80 -16.06
CA GLU A 77 -0.25 3.43 -16.90
C GLU A 77 0.21 3.46 -18.36
N GLY A 78 -0.36 2.58 -19.19
CA GLY A 78 0.00 2.46 -20.61
C GLY A 78 1.47 2.07 -20.81
N SER A 79 2.22 2.86 -21.61
CA SER A 79 3.64 2.60 -21.91
C SER A 79 4.61 3.31 -20.95
N LYS A 80 4.15 3.67 -19.74
CA LYS A 80 4.94 4.39 -18.74
C LYS A 80 6.20 3.63 -18.38
N THR A 81 7.32 4.36 -18.30
CA THR A 81 8.58 3.85 -17.74
C THR A 81 8.65 4.24 -16.28
N ILE A 82 8.70 3.26 -15.39
CA ILE A 82 8.82 3.46 -13.95
C ILE A 82 10.31 3.60 -13.59
N ARG A 83 10.64 4.59 -12.77
CA ARG A 83 12.02 4.91 -12.38
C ARG A 83 12.22 4.60 -10.91
N VAL A 84 13.05 3.59 -10.62
CA VAL A 84 13.33 3.21 -9.23
C VAL A 84 14.76 3.62 -8.86
N PRO A 85 14.96 4.52 -7.88
CA PRO A 85 16.29 4.84 -7.38
C PRO A 85 17.02 3.62 -6.85
N ILE A 86 18.31 3.50 -7.17
CA ILE A 86 19.15 2.44 -6.61
C ILE A 86 19.41 2.77 -5.14
N GLN A 87 18.89 1.93 -4.25
CA GLN A 87 19.07 2.09 -2.81
C GLN A 87 20.47 1.65 -2.38
N ARG A 88 21.29 2.61 -1.95
CA ARG A 88 22.65 2.33 -1.44
C ARG A 88 22.56 1.56 -0.11
N GLY A 89 23.38 0.53 0.04
CA GLY A 89 23.43 -0.29 1.25
C GLY A 89 22.41 -1.43 1.31
N VAL A 90 21.46 -1.49 0.37
CA VAL A 90 20.57 -2.64 0.20
C VAL A 90 21.35 -3.76 -0.49
N ARG A 91 21.50 -4.89 0.21
CA ARG A 91 22.29 -6.02 -0.29
C ARG A 91 21.61 -6.74 -1.44
N GLN A 92 20.29 -6.77 -1.48
CA GLN A 92 19.52 -7.47 -2.49
C GLN A 92 18.14 -6.83 -2.62
N GLN A 93 17.65 -6.73 -3.85
CA GLN A 93 16.35 -6.15 -4.15
C GLN A 93 15.77 -6.87 -5.36
N TYR A 94 14.55 -7.34 -5.22
CA TYR A 94 13.78 -8.08 -6.22
C TYR A 94 12.67 -7.18 -6.75
N TYR A 95 12.33 -7.37 -8.02
CA TYR A 95 11.25 -6.64 -8.67
C TYR A 95 10.34 -7.60 -9.43
N ARG A 96 9.05 -7.27 -9.51
CA ARG A 96 8.11 -7.97 -10.39
C ARG A 96 7.01 -7.04 -10.86
N ALA A 97 6.41 -7.37 -11.99
CA ALA A 97 5.14 -6.78 -12.39
C ALA A 97 4.01 -7.72 -11.94
N ARG A 98 3.00 -7.18 -11.26
CA ARG A 98 1.79 -7.89 -10.85
C ARG A 98 0.60 -7.34 -11.61
N GLN A 99 -0.11 -8.22 -12.31
CA GLN A 99 -1.38 -7.89 -12.95
C GLN A 99 -2.52 -7.88 -11.92
N ILE A 100 -3.40 -6.91 -12.04
CA ILE A 100 -4.64 -6.77 -11.27
C ILE A 100 -5.78 -6.76 -12.28
N LYS A 101 -6.47 -7.90 -12.35
CA LYS A 101 -7.58 -8.09 -13.29
C LYS A 101 -8.73 -7.13 -12.99
N GLY A 102 -9.26 -6.50 -14.04
CA GLY A 102 -10.34 -5.50 -13.93
C GLY A 102 -9.91 -4.21 -13.24
N GLY A 103 -8.60 -4.01 -13.05
CA GLY A 103 -8.04 -2.77 -12.54
C GLY A 103 -8.28 -2.54 -11.05
N ASP A 104 -7.89 -1.35 -10.59
CA ASP A 104 -8.20 -0.87 -9.25
C ASP A 104 -8.18 0.67 -9.25
N PRO A 105 -9.33 1.34 -9.06
CA PRO A 105 -9.38 2.80 -9.15
C PRO A 105 -8.69 3.50 -7.98
N TYR A 106 -8.37 2.78 -6.89
CA TYR A 106 -7.85 3.38 -5.66
C TYR A 106 -6.34 3.18 -5.51
N LEU A 107 -5.77 2.23 -6.24
CA LEU A 107 -4.41 1.77 -5.99
C LEU A 107 -3.32 2.79 -6.37
N SER A 108 -3.51 3.54 -7.46
CA SER A 108 -2.54 4.58 -7.88
C SER A 108 -2.41 5.64 -6.78
N ASP A 109 -3.53 6.25 -6.38
CA ASP A 109 -3.57 7.28 -5.34
C ASP A 109 -3.04 6.76 -3.99
N TYR A 110 -3.37 5.51 -3.63
CA TYR A 110 -2.82 4.86 -2.44
C TYR A 110 -1.29 4.78 -2.48
N ILE A 111 -0.71 4.33 -3.60
CA ILE A 111 0.74 4.16 -3.74
C ILE A 111 1.45 5.51 -3.66
N ASP A 112 0.92 6.52 -4.36
CA ASP A 112 1.48 7.86 -4.38
C ASP A 112 1.46 8.48 -2.98
N ALA A 113 0.32 8.44 -2.30
CA ALA A 113 0.16 8.99 -0.96
C ALA A 113 1.01 8.26 0.09
N TYR A 114 1.09 6.92 0.01
CA TYR A 114 1.94 6.13 0.89
C TYR A 114 3.42 6.42 0.65
N THR A 115 3.83 6.70 -0.58
CA THR A 115 5.20 7.12 -0.90
C THR A 115 5.52 8.46 -0.24
N VAL A 116 4.64 9.47 -0.37
CA VAL A 116 4.81 10.77 0.30
C VAL A 116 4.91 10.60 1.83
N TRP A 117 4.07 9.75 2.42
CA TRP A 117 4.12 9.48 3.85
C TRP A 117 5.45 8.86 4.29
N GLN A 118 5.93 7.84 3.57
CA GLN A 118 7.19 7.17 3.89
C GLN A 118 8.40 8.09 3.70
N GLU A 119 8.38 8.95 2.67
CA GLU A 119 9.44 9.93 2.42
C GLU A 119 9.44 11.11 3.40
N SER A 120 8.31 11.38 4.05
CA SER A 120 8.22 12.43 5.08
C SER A 120 9.15 12.15 6.28
N GLY A 121 9.50 10.89 6.52
CA GLY A 121 10.31 10.45 7.65
C GLY A 121 9.64 10.63 9.01
N VAL A 122 8.36 11.01 9.06
CA VAL A 122 7.62 11.20 10.30
C VAL A 122 7.28 9.83 10.89
N ASN A 123 7.78 9.55 12.09
CA ASN A 123 7.47 8.33 12.84
C ASN A 123 6.92 8.61 14.26
N SER A 124 6.85 9.88 14.64
CA SER A 124 6.35 10.36 15.92
C SER A 124 5.43 11.54 15.69
N TYR A 125 4.24 11.53 16.25
CA TYR A 125 3.22 12.55 16.03
C TYR A 125 2.09 12.43 17.06
N SER A 126 1.30 13.50 17.19
CA SER A 126 0.00 13.48 17.84
C SER A 126 -1.07 13.72 16.79
N MET A 127 -2.16 12.98 16.85
CA MET A 127 -3.32 13.21 15.98
C MET A 127 -4.61 13.26 16.78
N GLU A 128 -5.50 14.17 16.40
CA GLU A 128 -6.90 14.14 16.79
C GLU A 128 -7.66 13.41 15.67
N ILE A 129 -8.37 12.35 16.02
CA ILE A 129 -9.03 11.48 15.06
C ILE A 129 -10.43 11.14 15.52
N ARG A 130 -11.37 11.14 14.57
CA ARG A 130 -12.70 10.56 14.72
C ARG A 130 -12.81 9.37 13.79
N GLN A 131 -13.02 8.18 14.34
CA GLN A 131 -13.23 6.93 13.60
C GLN A 131 -14.61 6.37 13.90
N TRP A 132 -15.21 5.70 12.92
CA TRP A 132 -16.54 5.10 13.06
C TRP A 132 -16.67 3.79 12.30
N SER A 133 -17.61 2.98 12.77
CA SER A 133 -18.12 1.80 12.08
C SER A 133 -19.62 1.71 12.33
N SER A 134 -20.39 1.69 11.25
CA SER A 134 -21.84 1.87 11.26
C SER A 134 -22.22 3.10 12.12
N SER A 135 -23.10 2.91 13.09
CA SER A 135 -23.58 3.96 13.99
C SER A 135 -22.63 4.26 15.16
N PHE A 136 -21.55 3.51 15.34
CA PHE A 136 -20.62 3.69 16.46
C PHE A 136 -19.42 4.53 16.07
N PHE A 137 -18.97 5.41 16.97
CA PHE A 137 -17.81 6.24 16.75
C PHE A 137 -16.96 6.41 18.01
N TRP A 138 -15.68 6.67 17.79
CA TRP A 138 -14.73 7.09 18.80
C TRP A 138 -14.00 8.33 18.30
N HIS A 139 -13.89 9.35 19.14
CA HIS A 139 -13.13 10.57 18.86
C HIS A 139 -12.22 10.87 20.03
N GLY A 140 -10.95 11.07 19.71
CA GLY A 140 -9.94 11.35 20.72
C GLY A 140 -8.61 11.75 20.12
N ASN A 141 -7.64 11.95 21.01
CA ASN A 141 -6.25 12.18 20.65
C ASN A 141 -5.48 10.87 20.74
N VAL A 142 -4.59 10.63 19.78
CA VAL A 142 -3.68 9.49 19.76
C VAL A 142 -2.26 10.02 19.61
N THR A 143 -1.38 9.62 20.52
CA THR A 143 0.05 9.93 20.46
C THR A 143 0.82 8.69 19.99
N VAL A 144 1.65 8.90 18.97
CA VAL A 144 2.51 7.89 18.37
C VAL A 144 3.97 8.30 18.56
N ARG A 145 4.80 7.36 18.99
CA ARG A 145 6.25 7.51 19.12
C ARG A 145 6.92 6.29 18.51
N ASP A 146 7.93 6.53 17.68
CA ASP A 146 8.68 5.47 16.98
C ASP A 146 7.76 4.44 16.29
N ASN A 147 6.72 4.96 15.62
CA ASN A 147 5.68 4.21 14.93
C ASN A 147 4.89 3.25 15.82
N LYS A 148 4.70 3.60 17.09
CA LYS A 148 3.88 2.87 18.05
C LYS A 148 2.94 3.81 18.76
N VAL A 149 1.68 3.41 18.90
CA VAL A 149 0.73 4.12 19.77
C VAL A 149 1.21 3.98 21.21
N VAL A 150 1.43 5.12 21.88
CA VAL A 150 1.89 5.17 23.28
C VAL A 150 0.85 5.75 24.22
N SER A 151 -0.16 6.45 23.70
CA SER A 151 -1.24 7.03 24.48
C SER A 151 -2.44 7.31 23.59
N SER A 152 -3.63 7.15 24.16
CA SER A 152 -4.90 7.64 23.63
C SER A 152 -5.66 8.39 24.73
N GLU A 153 -6.33 9.47 24.35
CA GLU A 153 -7.17 10.27 25.24
C GLU A 153 -8.53 10.44 24.57
N LEU A 154 -9.56 9.88 25.19
CA LEU A 154 -10.94 9.99 24.71
C LEU A 154 -11.46 11.43 24.86
N ILE A 155 -12.06 11.96 23.80
CA ILE A 155 -12.83 13.22 23.83
C ILE A 155 -14.32 12.88 23.97
N ASP A 156 -14.87 12.11 23.03
CA ASP A 156 -16.23 11.59 23.10
C ASP A 156 -16.40 10.29 22.29
N THR A 157 -17.44 9.53 22.66
CA THR A 157 -17.79 8.26 22.01
C THR A 157 -19.24 7.89 22.31
N ASN A 158 -19.83 7.07 21.45
CA ASN A 158 -21.08 6.35 21.74
C ASN A 158 -20.87 4.84 21.82
N PHE A 159 -19.63 4.37 21.90
CA PHE A 159 -19.34 2.98 22.24
C PHE A 159 -19.76 2.71 23.70
N PRO A 160 -20.16 1.48 24.04
CA PRO A 160 -20.34 1.08 25.43
C PRO A 160 -19.03 1.25 26.22
N ASP A 161 -19.10 1.62 27.51
CA ASP A 161 -17.93 1.82 28.38
C ASP A 161 -16.98 0.59 28.47
N THR A 162 -17.47 -0.59 28.09
CA THR A 162 -16.70 -1.84 28.07
C THR A 162 -15.92 -2.06 26.78
N PHE A 163 -16.09 -1.17 25.80
CA PHE A 163 -15.50 -1.28 24.48
C PHE A 163 -14.54 -0.12 24.23
N ASP A 164 -13.27 -0.45 24.00
CA ASP A 164 -12.23 0.51 23.62
C ASP A 164 -11.69 0.20 22.23
N PRO A 165 -11.74 1.18 21.31
CA PRO A 165 -10.99 1.28 20.09
C PRO A 165 -9.70 0.49 19.98
N GLU A 166 -9.47 -0.29 18.91
CA GLU A 166 -8.07 -0.46 18.51
C GLU A 166 -7.57 0.90 17.97
N HIS A 167 -6.60 1.50 18.65
CA HIS A 167 -5.95 2.73 18.18
C HIS A 167 -4.82 2.40 17.21
N ARG A 168 -4.73 3.19 16.14
CA ARG A 168 -3.91 2.89 14.97
C ARG A 168 -2.87 3.97 14.70
N THR A 169 -1.72 3.57 14.21
CA THR A 169 -0.77 4.48 13.55
C THR A 169 -1.28 4.85 12.15
N ILE A 170 -0.63 5.82 11.48
CA ILE A 170 -0.91 6.15 10.08
C ILE A 170 -0.57 4.96 9.18
N ASP A 171 0.51 4.23 9.47
CA ASP A 171 0.85 3.01 8.74
C ASP A 171 -0.24 1.93 8.89
N ASP A 172 -0.83 1.79 10.07
CA ASP A 172 -1.96 0.89 10.30
C ASP A 172 -3.20 1.33 9.50
N TRP A 173 -3.47 2.63 9.40
CA TRP A 173 -4.55 3.17 8.55
C TRP A 173 -4.32 2.90 7.06
N PHE A 174 -3.09 3.06 6.56
CA PHE A 174 -2.73 2.58 5.23
C PHE A 174 -2.94 1.06 5.09
N GLY A 175 -2.61 0.28 6.12
CA GLY A 175 -2.88 -1.17 6.16
C GLY A 175 -4.37 -1.49 6.01
N VAL A 176 -5.25 -0.72 6.66
CA VAL A 176 -6.71 -0.83 6.51
C VAL A 176 -7.13 -0.54 5.07
N LEU A 177 -6.67 0.57 4.47
CA LEU A 177 -6.97 0.87 3.07
C LEU A 177 -6.48 -0.23 2.15
N LYS A 178 -5.22 -0.67 2.32
CA LYS A 178 -4.60 -1.67 1.46
C LYS A 178 -5.34 -3.00 1.48
N ARG A 179 -5.79 -3.44 2.65
CA ARG A 179 -6.59 -4.66 2.80
C ARG A 179 -7.91 -4.54 2.02
N ASN A 180 -8.62 -3.42 2.15
CA ASN A 180 -9.89 -3.20 1.47
C ASN A 180 -9.72 -3.09 -0.06
N ILE A 181 -8.68 -2.38 -0.53
CA ILE A 181 -8.29 -2.34 -1.94
C ILE A 181 -8.04 -3.75 -2.48
N ASN A 182 -7.23 -4.55 -1.77
CA ASN A 182 -6.93 -5.93 -2.19
C ASN A 182 -8.17 -6.84 -2.18
N ASN A 183 -9.12 -6.59 -1.28
CA ASN A 183 -10.36 -7.34 -1.17
C ASN A 183 -11.44 -6.90 -2.17
N LYS A 184 -11.19 -5.87 -2.98
CA LYS A 184 -12.14 -5.36 -3.99
C LYS A 184 -13.51 -5.00 -3.38
N VAL A 185 -13.47 -4.28 -2.27
CA VAL A 185 -14.67 -3.69 -1.65
C VAL A 185 -15.44 -2.84 -2.64
N HIS A 186 -16.73 -2.66 -2.38
CA HIS A 186 -17.61 -1.94 -3.29
C HIS A 186 -17.14 -0.51 -3.58
N ARG A 187 -16.79 0.24 -2.52
CA ARG A 187 -16.37 1.64 -2.65
C ARG A 187 -15.41 2.06 -1.55
N ILE A 188 -14.40 2.83 -1.94
CA ILE A 188 -13.51 3.56 -1.03
C ILE A 188 -13.46 5.02 -1.46
N ASP A 189 -13.75 5.93 -0.55
CA ASP A 189 -13.49 7.36 -0.74
C ASP A 189 -12.42 7.81 0.24
N VAL A 190 -11.25 8.20 -0.27
CA VAL A 190 -10.13 8.69 0.57
C VAL A 190 -9.73 10.08 0.14
N THR A 191 -9.45 10.95 1.11
CA THR A 191 -8.70 12.18 0.88
C THR A 191 -7.38 12.08 1.61
N TYR A 192 -6.28 12.23 0.87
CA TYR A 192 -4.93 12.24 1.44
C TYR A 192 -4.49 13.66 1.77
N ASP A 193 -3.68 13.80 2.83
CA ASP A 193 -3.01 15.05 3.13
C ASP A 193 -1.93 15.36 2.09
N LYS A 194 -1.89 16.59 1.58
CA LYS A 194 -0.94 16.98 0.52
C LYS A 194 0.49 17.17 1.00
N THR A 195 0.69 17.38 2.30
CA THR A 195 2.00 17.70 2.87
C THR A 195 2.71 16.43 3.31
N PHE A 196 1.98 15.56 4.01
CA PHE A 196 2.52 14.35 4.61
C PHE A 196 1.98 13.07 3.98
N GLY A 197 1.02 13.11 3.06
CA GLY A 197 0.53 11.92 2.36
C GLY A 197 -0.42 11.01 3.16
N TYR A 198 -0.59 11.21 4.46
CA TYR A 198 -1.46 10.34 5.27
C TYR A 198 -2.93 10.38 4.83
N PRO A 199 -3.72 9.30 5.02
CA PRO A 199 -5.14 9.27 4.67
C PRO A 199 -5.95 10.10 5.66
N LYS A 200 -6.12 11.40 5.35
CA LYS A 200 -6.77 12.38 6.20
C LYS A 200 -8.22 12.04 6.48
N THR A 201 -8.96 11.62 5.46
CA THR A 201 -10.32 11.08 5.63
C THR A 201 -10.45 9.81 4.82
N ALA A 202 -11.19 8.84 5.32
CA ALA A 202 -11.60 7.70 4.53
C ALA A 202 -13.02 7.27 4.88
N PHE A 203 -13.73 6.80 3.85
CA PHE A 203 -14.99 6.09 3.95
C PHE A 203 -14.87 4.82 3.12
N ILE A 204 -15.26 3.69 3.70
CA ILE A 204 -15.19 2.37 3.09
C ILE A 204 -16.56 1.74 3.21
N ASP A 205 -17.11 1.39 2.06
CA ASP A 205 -18.35 0.66 1.87
C ASP A 205 -17.98 -0.68 1.23
N VAL A 206 -18.17 -1.76 1.98
CA VAL A 206 -17.64 -3.08 1.64
C VAL A 206 -18.56 -3.78 0.63
N GLU A 207 -19.87 -3.66 0.79
CA GLU A 207 -20.95 -4.21 -0.03
C GLU A 207 -22.07 -3.16 -0.19
N LEU A 208 -22.45 -2.91 -1.46
CA LEU A 208 -23.36 -1.84 -1.94
C LEU A 208 -24.73 -1.70 -1.23
N TRP A 209 -25.11 -2.59 -0.31
CA TRP A 209 -26.42 -2.57 0.35
C TRP A 209 -26.40 -2.94 1.84
N ILE A 210 -25.22 -3.07 2.45
CA ILE A 210 -25.07 -3.47 3.87
C ILE A 210 -24.46 -2.31 4.65
N ALA A 211 -25.30 -1.47 5.26
CA ALA A 211 -24.85 -0.26 5.93
C ALA A 211 -24.14 -0.51 7.29
N ASP A 212 -24.30 -1.69 7.89
CA ASP A 212 -23.70 -2.02 9.21
C ASP A 212 -22.21 -2.37 9.16
N GLU A 213 -21.64 -2.52 7.97
CA GLU A 213 -20.19 -2.71 7.78
C GLU A 213 -19.45 -1.46 7.28
N GLU A 214 -20.18 -0.38 6.95
CA GLU A 214 -19.57 0.88 6.58
C GLU A 214 -18.63 1.36 7.69
N GLN A 215 -17.42 1.77 7.31
CA GLN A 215 -16.43 2.24 8.26
C GLN A 215 -15.69 3.43 7.69
N GLY A 216 -15.14 4.26 8.58
CA GLY A 216 -14.37 5.41 8.14
C GLY A 216 -13.67 6.11 9.27
N TRP A 217 -12.90 7.12 8.88
CA TRP A 217 -12.22 7.99 9.81
C TRP A 217 -11.98 9.39 9.24
N SER A 218 -11.66 10.30 10.14
CA SER A 218 -11.24 11.66 9.86
C SER A 218 -10.17 12.08 10.85
N ILE A 219 -8.96 12.33 10.37
CA ILE A 219 -7.88 12.95 11.13
C ILE A 219 -8.10 14.45 11.08
N LEU A 220 -8.60 14.98 12.19
CA LEU A 220 -9.00 16.38 12.35
C LEU A 220 -7.80 17.28 12.54
N LYS A 221 -6.78 16.78 13.26
CA LYS A 221 -5.54 17.49 13.55
C LYS A 221 -4.36 16.53 13.49
N PHE A 222 -3.26 16.97 12.91
CA PHE A 222 -2.02 16.20 12.84
C PHE A 222 -0.84 17.10 13.23
N ILE A 223 -0.05 16.66 14.20
CA ILE A 223 1.10 17.41 14.73
C ILE A 223 2.32 16.48 14.71
N PRO A 224 3.23 16.59 13.73
CA PRO A 224 4.47 15.82 13.74
C PRO A 224 5.33 16.22 14.94
N MET A 225 5.94 15.22 15.57
CA MET A 225 6.85 15.39 16.70
C MET A 225 8.28 15.12 16.25
N ARG A 226 9.19 15.96 16.71
CA ARG A 226 10.63 15.71 16.57
C ARG A 226 11.13 14.79 17.69
#